data_AF-A0A7S0EC54-F1
#
_entry.id   AF-A0A7S0EC54-F1
#
_cell.length_a   1.000
_cell.length_b   1.000
_cell.length_c   1.000
_cell.angle_alpha   90.00
_cell.angle_beta   90.00
_cell.angle_gamma   90.00
#
_symmetry.space_group_name_H-M   'P 1'
#
loop_
_entity.id
_entity.type
_entity.pdbx_description
1 polymer ?
#
loop_
_entity_poly.entity_id
_entity_poly.type
_entity_poly.pdbx_seq_one_letter_code
_entity_poly.pdbx_strand_id
1 'polypeptide(L)'
;GNSDTVVAMIVGARWLLGLLLWVFWAEEGSSYGLRPLRLRGGSVASLPHMYELRKQSFKTAAESGQKTSDPKQIKLLCSLFDAEVEYAARLEADMKELKSDKEKQIRFMKQQSKALIRSLNQQLADAKEAKLIQDSLQRTVLNNRAMIEIGIARYAGANITLTAGIQKFVKQYLSEEDRSGKRSLSRHCIEVCNAVQQYGFACLYQSMLKEMADLPHEISKPLHHMSVASASGYYVGGSSPLAESLACVLTKLQSLGHITNEVPIHLVDASGKAKCSLVEGKVLPIAN
;
A
#
# COMPACT_ATOMS: atom_id res chain seq x y z
N GLY A 1 -20.36 -17.78 22.78
CA GLY A 1 -21.42 -16.95 23.39
C GLY A 1 -21.24 -16.72 24.88
N ASN A 2 -20.01 -16.56 25.40
CA ASN A 2 -19.76 -16.27 26.82
C ASN A 2 -19.18 -14.86 27.08
N SER A 3 -18.76 -14.11 26.05
CA SER A 3 -18.25 -12.74 26.25
C SER A 3 -19.36 -11.77 26.61
N ASP A 4 -20.52 -11.91 26.00
CA ASP A 4 -21.60 -10.91 26.11
C ASP A 4 -22.31 -11.00 27.45
N THR A 5 -22.39 -12.21 28.03
CA THR A 5 -22.88 -12.46 29.39
C THR A 5 -21.93 -11.91 30.46
N VAL A 6 -20.62 -12.01 30.26
CA VAL A 6 -19.62 -11.43 31.17
C VAL A 6 -19.63 -9.91 31.10
N VAL A 7 -19.74 -9.33 29.90
CA VAL A 7 -19.88 -7.87 29.73
C VAL A 7 -21.19 -7.37 30.37
N ALA A 8 -22.30 -8.09 30.21
CA ALA A 8 -23.57 -7.73 30.84
C ALA A 8 -23.53 -7.79 32.37
N MET A 9 -22.88 -8.80 32.95
CA MET A 9 -22.67 -8.89 34.41
C MET A 9 -21.78 -7.77 34.94
N ILE A 10 -20.71 -7.42 34.23
CA ILE A 10 -19.82 -6.30 34.61
C ILE A 10 -20.55 -4.97 34.53
N VAL A 11 -21.36 -4.73 33.49
CA VAL A 11 -22.17 -3.52 33.36
C VAL A 11 -23.24 -3.46 34.47
N GLY A 12 -23.87 -4.60 34.80
CA GLY A 12 -24.85 -4.70 35.88
C GLY A 12 -24.26 -4.42 37.26
N ALA A 13 -23.11 -5.03 37.58
CA ALA A 13 -22.39 -4.79 38.84
C ALA A 13 -21.94 -3.32 38.97
N ARG A 14 -21.51 -2.71 37.86
CA ARG A 14 -21.09 -1.31 37.80
C ARG A 14 -22.26 -0.33 38.01
N TRP A 15 -23.45 -0.67 37.52
CA TRP A 15 -24.68 0.08 37.80
C TRP A 15 -25.09 -0.05 39.27
N LEU A 16 -25.05 -1.25 39.83
CA LEU A 16 -25.35 -1.51 41.25
C LEU A 16 -24.38 -0.78 42.18
N LEU A 17 -23.08 -0.77 41.87
CA LEU A 17 -22.08 -0.03 42.64
C LEU A 17 -22.33 1.49 42.55
N GLY A 18 -22.66 1.99 41.37
CA GLY A 18 -23.04 3.40 41.17
C GLY A 18 -24.28 3.80 41.97
N LEU A 19 -25.27 2.90 42.06
CA LEU A 19 -26.51 3.08 42.81
C LEU A 19 -26.26 3.03 44.33
N LEU A 20 -25.46 2.07 44.80
CA LEU A 20 -25.08 1.96 46.22
C LEU A 20 -24.24 3.17 46.67
N LEU A 21 -23.33 3.63 45.81
CA LEU A 21 -22.56 4.86 46.05
C LEU A 21 -23.44 6.12 46.03
N TRP A 22 -24.49 6.14 45.20
CA TRP A 22 -25.44 7.25 45.16
C TRP A 22 -26.35 7.30 46.40
N VAL A 23 -26.84 6.15 46.87
CA VAL A 23 -27.65 6.04 48.09
C VAL A 23 -26.84 6.44 49.33
N PHE A 24 -25.59 5.96 49.45
CA PHE A 24 -24.69 6.39 50.54
C PHE A 24 -24.35 7.89 50.49
N TRP A 25 -24.20 8.46 49.29
CA TRP A 25 -23.97 9.89 49.11
C TRP A 25 -25.19 10.77 49.34
N ALA A 26 -26.39 10.25 49.12
CA ALA A 26 -27.64 10.97 49.37
C ALA A 26 -27.92 11.10 50.87
N GLU A 27 -27.55 10.11 51.68
CA GLU A 27 -27.73 10.14 53.14
C GLU A 27 -26.70 11.03 53.87
N GLU A 28 -25.49 11.20 53.35
CA GLU A 28 -24.45 12.07 53.97
C GLU A 28 -24.43 13.53 53.43
N GLY A 29 -25.29 13.85 52.47
CA GLY A 29 -25.32 15.15 51.77
C GLY A 29 -25.73 16.36 52.61
N SER A 30 -26.00 16.20 53.91
CA SER A 30 -26.44 17.31 54.78
C SER A 30 -25.32 17.96 55.61
N SER A 31 -24.07 17.48 55.61
CA SER A 31 -23.08 18.07 56.57
C SER A 31 -21.63 18.24 56.14
N TYR A 32 -21.14 17.73 55.00
CA TYR A 32 -19.72 17.91 54.68
C TYR A 32 -19.47 18.30 53.21
N GLY A 33 -18.71 19.39 53.03
CA GLY A 33 -18.45 20.07 51.76
C GLY A 33 -17.57 19.30 50.76
N LEU A 34 -18.06 18.17 50.24
CA LEU A 34 -17.45 17.43 49.12
C LEU A 34 -18.03 17.92 47.77
N ARG A 35 -17.89 19.21 47.47
CA ARG A 35 -18.38 19.79 46.20
C ARG A 35 -17.47 19.65 44.95
N PRO A 36 -16.17 19.30 44.98
CA PRO A 36 -15.39 19.33 43.74
C PRO A 36 -15.43 18.03 42.91
N LEU A 37 -15.92 16.90 43.43
CA LEU A 37 -15.85 15.60 42.74
C LEU A 37 -16.89 15.39 41.63
N ARG A 38 -17.85 16.32 41.45
CA ARG A 38 -18.95 16.18 40.49
C ARG A 38 -18.66 16.69 39.07
N LEU A 39 -17.56 17.41 38.83
CA LEU A 39 -17.41 18.24 37.62
C LEU A 39 -16.43 17.74 36.54
N ARG A 40 -15.77 16.60 36.73
CA ARG A 40 -14.97 15.98 35.65
C ARG A 40 -15.40 14.55 35.48
N GLY A 41 -15.97 14.23 34.30
CA GLY A 41 -16.13 12.85 33.86
C GLY A 41 -14.76 12.18 33.82
N GLY A 42 -14.42 11.47 34.89
CA GLY A 42 -13.13 10.83 35.06
C GLY A 42 -12.96 9.71 34.04
N SER A 43 -11.92 9.80 33.22
CA SER A 43 -11.41 8.66 32.45
C SER A 43 -11.16 7.48 33.39
N VAL A 44 -11.29 6.24 32.91
CA VAL A 44 -10.93 5.01 33.64
C VAL A 44 -9.52 5.10 34.25
N ALA A 45 -8.61 5.86 33.61
CA ALA A 45 -7.25 6.13 34.10
C ALA A 45 -7.19 6.93 35.42
N SER A 46 -8.26 7.62 35.81
CA SER A 46 -8.35 8.42 37.04
C SER A 46 -8.92 7.64 38.24
N LEU A 47 -9.45 6.44 38.00
CA LEU A 47 -10.04 5.59 39.04
C LEU A 47 -9.04 5.27 40.18
N PRO A 48 -7.80 4.81 39.91
CA PRO A 48 -6.85 4.51 40.99
C PRO A 48 -6.58 5.70 41.92
N HIS A 49 -6.48 6.90 41.34
CA HIS A 49 -6.26 8.13 42.12
C HIS A 49 -7.49 8.53 42.94
N MET A 50 -8.69 8.41 42.35
CA MET A 50 -9.96 8.64 43.06
C MET A 50 -10.16 7.64 44.21
N TYR A 51 -9.71 6.39 44.04
CA TYR A 51 -9.75 5.36 45.07
C TYR A 51 -8.77 5.66 46.21
N GLU A 52 -7.54 6.08 45.91
CA GLU A 52 -6.57 6.49 46.94
C GLU A 52 -7.08 7.68 47.77
N LEU A 53 -7.66 8.69 47.13
CA LEU A 53 -8.29 9.82 47.83
C LEU A 53 -9.41 9.37 48.77
N ARG A 54 -10.20 8.39 48.36
CA ARG A 54 -11.29 7.84 49.18
C ARG A 54 -10.77 6.97 50.33
N LYS A 55 -9.73 6.16 50.09
CA LYS A 55 -9.05 5.39 51.13
C LYS A 55 -8.45 6.29 52.21
N GLN A 56 -7.84 7.41 51.80
CA GLN A 56 -7.35 8.43 52.71
C GLN A 56 -8.49 9.07 53.51
N SER A 57 -9.61 9.43 52.87
CA SER A 57 -10.76 9.99 53.60
C SER A 57 -11.33 9.06 54.65
N PHE A 58 -11.39 7.74 54.39
CA PHE A 58 -11.85 6.76 55.37
C PHE A 58 -10.89 6.58 56.54
N LYS A 59 -9.57 6.61 56.28
CA LYS A 59 -8.55 6.58 57.34
C LYS A 59 -8.65 7.81 58.24
N THR A 60 -8.75 9.00 57.65
CA THR A 60 -8.90 10.26 58.39
C THR A 60 -10.19 10.30 59.20
N ALA A 61 -11.31 9.76 58.69
CA ALA A 61 -12.57 9.66 59.42
C ALA A 61 -12.52 8.65 60.59
N ALA A 62 -11.77 7.56 60.44
CA ALA A 62 -11.55 6.60 61.52
C ALA A 62 -10.66 7.18 62.64
N GLU A 63 -9.67 7.99 62.29
CA GLU A 63 -8.74 8.64 63.23
C GLU A 63 -9.37 9.82 63.98
N SER A 64 -10.34 10.53 63.37
CA SER A 64 -10.99 11.72 63.97
C SER A 64 -12.07 11.39 65.01
N GLY A 65 -12.38 10.11 65.26
CA GLY A 65 -13.31 9.68 66.31
C GLY A 65 -14.78 10.03 66.05
N GLN A 66 -15.15 10.39 64.82
CA GLN A 66 -16.55 10.57 64.43
C GLN A 66 -17.31 9.23 64.50
N LYS A 67 -18.40 9.18 65.27
CA LYS A 67 -19.26 8.00 65.52
C LYS A 67 -20.07 7.58 64.29
N THR A 68 -19.46 7.18 63.18
CA THR A 68 -20.26 6.81 61.98
C THR A 68 -19.94 5.47 61.33
N SER A 69 -18.99 4.64 61.80
CA SER A 69 -18.90 3.24 61.33
C SER A 69 -18.04 2.32 62.21
N ASP A 70 -18.37 1.03 62.25
CA ASP A 70 -17.60 -0.03 62.91
C ASP A 70 -16.21 -0.17 62.23
N PRO A 71 -15.09 -0.12 62.97
CA PRO A 71 -13.74 -0.33 62.42
C PRO A 71 -13.60 -1.60 61.56
N LYS A 72 -14.36 -2.65 61.87
CA LYS A 72 -14.37 -3.89 61.07
C LYS A 72 -14.95 -3.65 59.67
N GLN A 73 -15.98 -2.83 59.55
CA GLN A 73 -16.60 -2.47 58.27
C GLN A 73 -15.66 -1.61 57.42
N ILE A 74 -14.96 -0.66 58.04
CA ILE A 74 -13.95 0.17 57.35
C ILE A 74 -12.81 -0.70 56.81
N LYS A 75 -12.33 -1.65 57.61
CA LYS A 75 -11.29 -2.61 57.18
C LYS A 75 -11.75 -3.49 56.02
N LEU A 76 -12.98 -3.99 56.08
CA LEU A 76 -13.58 -4.79 55.00
C LEU A 76 -13.68 -3.97 53.70
N LEU A 77 -14.20 -2.74 53.77
CA LEU A 77 -14.28 -1.84 52.63
C LEU A 77 -12.91 -1.57 52.02
N CYS A 78 -11.89 -1.30 52.83
CA CYS A 78 -10.52 -1.12 52.33
C CYS A 78 -10.01 -2.35 51.57
N SER A 79 -10.26 -3.56 52.08
CA SER A 79 -9.83 -4.80 51.40
C SER A 79 -10.57 -5.05 50.09
N LEU A 80 -11.86 -4.73 50.01
CA LEU A 80 -12.64 -4.83 48.78
C LEU A 80 -12.14 -3.81 47.74
N PHE A 81 -11.80 -2.60 48.16
CA PHE A 81 -11.21 -1.60 47.26
C PHE A 81 -9.84 -2.03 46.75
N ASP A 82 -8.98 -2.57 47.61
CA ASP A 82 -7.66 -3.05 47.20
C ASP A 82 -7.80 -4.18 46.15
N ALA A 83 -8.76 -5.10 46.36
CA ALA A 83 -9.06 -6.15 45.38
C ALA A 83 -9.62 -5.60 44.05
N GLU A 84 -10.49 -4.57 44.07
CA GLU A 84 -10.99 -3.92 42.86
C GLU A 84 -9.88 -3.22 42.07
N VAL A 85 -8.97 -2.52 42.76
CA VAL A 85 -7.82 -1.85 42.12
C VAL A 85 -6.91 -2.89 41.47
N GLU A 86 -6.63 -4.00 42.16
CA GLU A 86 -5.81 -5.07 41.62
C GLU A 86 -6.48 -5.75 40.40
N TYR A 87 -7.79 -5.99 40.48
CA TYR A 87 -8.56 -6.51 39.36
C TYR A 87 -8.56 -5.56 38.15
N ALA A 88 -8.73 -4.25 38.38
CA ALA A 88 -8.68 -3.24 37.32
C ALA A 88 -7.29 -3.19 36.66
N ALA A 89 -6.21 -3.29 37.45
CA ALA A 89 -4.84 -3.34 36.93
C ALA A 89 -4.59 -4.58 36.06
N ARG A 90 -5.07 -5.75 36.49
CA ARG A 90 -5.01 -6.99 35.69
C ARG A 90 -5.77 -6.85 34.38
N LEU A 91 -7.00 -6.32 34.43
CA LEU A 91 -7.81 -6.09 33.22
C LEU A 91 -7.12 -5.12 32.25
N GLU A 92 -6.47 -4.07 32.76
CA GLU A 92 -5.71 -3.14 31.92
C GLU A 92 -4.49 -3.83 31.26
N ALA A 93 -3.80 -4.70 31.99
CA ALA A 93 -2.69 -5.50 31.46
C ALA A 93 -3.17 -6.45 30.35
N ASP A 94 -4.25 -7.21 30.61
CA ASP A 94 -4.85 -8.13 29.63
C ASP A 94 -5.31 -7.38 28.36
N MET A 95 -5.91 -6.18 28.53
CA MET A 95 -6.33 -5.34 27.41
C MET A 95 -5.15 -4.82 26.59
N LYS A 96 -4.02 -4.48 27.24
CA LYS A 96 -2.79 -4.08 26.54
C LYS A 96 -2.18 -5.24 25.76
N GLU A 97 -2.14 -6.43 26.36
CA GLU A 97 -1.65 -7.64 25.70
C GLU A 97 -2.52 -7.99 24.49
N LEU A 98 -3.84 -8.06 24.66
CA LEU A 98 -4.80 -8.33 23.58
C LEU A 98 -4.68 -7.31 22.44
N LYS A 99 -4.47 -6.02 22.75
CA LYS A 99 -4.26 -4.99 21.74
C LYS A 99 -2.95 -5.22 20.98
N SER A 100 -1.86 -5.52 21.69
CA SER A 100 -0.56 -5.82 21.09
C SER A 100 -0.64 -7.01 20.13
N ASP A 101 -1.33 -8.09 20.54
CA ASP A 101 -1.45 -9.28 19.72
C ASP A 101 -2.33 -9.07 18.48
N LYS A 102 -3.43 -8.31 18.61
CA LYS A 102 -4.23 -7.89 17.45
C LYS A 102 -3.42 -7.05 16.47
N GLU A 103 -2.58 -6.14 16.95
CA GLU A 103 -1.70 -5.35 16.08
C GLU A 103 -0.67 -6.22 15.35
N LYS A 104 -0.06 -7.20 16.02
CA LYS A 104 0.83 -8.18 15.38
C LYS A 104 0.09 -8.97 14.31
N GLN A 105 -1.12 -9.46 14.61
CA GLN A 105 -1.95 -10.21 13.65
C GLN A 105 -2.30 -9.37 12.42
N ILE A 106 -2.67 -8.10 12.60
CA ILE A 106 -2.95 -7.16 11.49
C ILE A 106 -1.70 -6.97 10.63
N ARG A 107 -0.52 -6.79 11.23
CA ARG A 107 0.74 -6.64 10.47
C ARG A 107 1.05 -7.90 9.67
N PHE A 108 0.90 -9.08 10.28
CA PHE A 108 1.12 -10.36 9.64
C PHE A 108 0.18 -10.58 8.45
N MET A 109 -1.13 -10.39 8.63
CA MET A 109 -2.10 -10.52 7.55
C MET A 109 -1.87 -9.51 6.42
N LYS A 110 -1.46 -8.27 6.75
CA LYS A 110 -1.09 -7.27 5.74
C LYS A 110 0.13 -7.70 4.93
N GLN A 111 1.12 -8.34 5.55
CA GLN A 111 2.30 -8.85 4.83
C GLN A 111 1.93 -10.02 3.93
N GLN A 112 1.14 -10.98 4.42
CA GLN A 112 0.66 -12.12 3.62
C GLN A 112 -0.19 -11.65 2.44
N SER A 113 -1.14 -10.74 2.68
CA SER A 113 -1.98 -10.17 1.61
C SER A 113 -1.13 -9.45 0.54
N LYS A 114 -0.12 -8.67 0.94
CA LYS A 114 0.80 -8.02 -0.01
C LYS A 114 1.60 -9.05 -0.83
N ALA A 115 2.06 -10.13 -0.21
CA ALA A 115 2.80 -11.19 -0.91
C ALA A 115 1.89 -11.92 -1.91
N LEU A 116 0.65 -12.25 -1.50
CA LEU A 116 -0.33 -12.89 -2.36
C LEU A 116 -0.70 -12.00 -3.57
N ILE A 117 -0.99 -10.72 -3.35
CA ILE A 117 -1.29 -9.77 -4.42
C ILE A 117 -0.13 -9.66 -5.43
N ARG A 118 1.12 -9.65 -4.95
CA ARG A 118 2.29 -9.66 -5.83
C ARG A 118 2.36 -10.93 -6.67
N SER A 119 2.16 -12.09 -6.05
CA SER A 119 2.18 -13.38 -6.74
C SER A 119 1.08 -13.48 -7.81
N LEU A 120 -0.15 -13.08 -7.48
CA LEU A 120 -1.28 -13.08 -8.41
C LEU A 120 -1.05 -12.14 -9.60
N ASN A 121 -0.50 -10.95 -9.36
CA ASN A 121 -0.21 -10.01 -10.44
C ASN A 121 0.93 -10.48 -11.34
N GLN A 122 1.92 -11.18 -10.80
CA GLN A 122 2.94 -11.84 -11.61
C GLN A 122 2.31 -12.90 -12.51
N GLN A 123 1.49 -13.81 -11.94
CA GLN A 123 0.78 -14.83 -12.72
C GLN A 123 -0.14 -14.22 -13.79
N LEU A 124 -0.81 -13.12 -13.49
CA LEU A 124 -1.65 -12.40 -14.45
C LEU A 124 -0.81 -11.81 -15.59
N ALA A 125 0.37 -11.24 -15.29
CA ALA A 125 1.29 -10.74 -16.31
C ALA A 125 1.79 -11.88 -17.21
N ASP A 126 2.16 -13.02 -16.61
CA ASP A 126 2.63 -14.21 -17.33
C ASP A 126 1.53 -14.79 -18.24
N ALA A 127 0.30 -14.89 -17.74
CA ALA A 127 -0.83 -15.36 -18.54
C ALA A 127 -1.19 -14.39 -19.69
N LYS A 128 -1.13 -13.08 -19.44
CA LYS A 128 -1.32 -12.05 -20.48
C LYS A 128 -0.26 -12.15 -21.57
N GLU A 129 1.01 -12.33 -21.18
CA GLU A 129 2.11 -12.49 -22.13
C GLU A 129 1.99 -13.78 -22.94
N ALA A 130 1.73 -14.91 -22.29
CA ALA A 130 1.54 -16.20 -22.96
C ALA A 130 0.42 -16.14 -24.01
N LYS A 131 -0.70 -15.50 -23.67
CA LYS A 131 -1.79 -15.27 -24.63
C LYS A 131 -1.34 -14.38 -25.79
N LEU A 132 -0.58 -13.33 -25.51
CA LEU A 132 -0.10 -12.42 -26.54
C LEU A 132 0.90 -13.07 -27.49
N ILE A 133 1.76 -13.94 -26.97
CA ILE A 133 2.67 -14.81 -27.75
C ILE A 133 1.85 -15.74 -28.64
N GLN A 134 0.86 -16.43 -28.08
CA GLN A 134 0.02 -17.33 -28.86
C GLN A 134 -0.72 -16.58 -29.98
N ASP A 135 -1.28 -15.41 -29.68
CA ASP A 135 -1.95 -14.56 -30.66
C ASP A 135 -0.96 -14.09 -31.75
N SER A 136 0.26 -13.68 -31.38
CA SER A 136 1.26 -13.20 -32.33
C SER A 136 1.83 -14.30 -33.22
N LEU A 137 1.84 -15.55 -32.77
CA LEU A 137 2.20 -16.70 -33.61
C LEU A 137 1.13 -16.97 -34.69
N GLN A 138 -0.14 -16.73 -34.37
CA GLN A 138 -1.27 -17.04 -35.26
C GLN A 138 -1.64 -15.89 -36.19
N ARG A 139 -1.43 -14.64 -35.76
CA ARG A 139 -1.87 -13.44 -36.49
C ARG A 139 -0.97 -12.25 -36.23
N THR A 140 -1.09 -11.24 -37.06
CA THR A 140 -0.50 -9.93 -36.84
C THR A 140 -1.18 -9.25 -35.66
N VAL A 141 -0.40 -8.86 -34.65
CA VAL A 141 -0.86 -8.08 -33.48
C VAL A 141 -0.22 -6.71 -33.51
N LEU A 142 -1.02 -5.66 -33.74
CA LEU A 142 -0.59 -4.27 -33.76
C LEU A 142 -0.96 -3.60 -32.43
N ASN A 143 0.01 -3.43 -31.52
CA ASN A 143 -0.28 -2.89 -30.20
C ASN A 143 0.96 -2.26 -29.55
N ASN A 144 0.98 -0.94 -29.37
CA ASN A 144 2.10 -0.28 -28.67
C ASN A 144 2.11 -0.53 -27.15
N ARG A 145 0.95 -0.85 -26.56
CA ARG A 145 0.75 -0.85 -25.12
C ARG A 145 0.98 -2.20 -24.46
N ALA A 146 0.50 -3.30 -25.06
CA ALA A 146 0.35 -4.56 -24.33
C ALA A 146 1.66 -5.09 -23.72
N MET A 147 2.74 -5.18 -24.52
CA MET A 147 4.05 -5.62 -24.01
C MET A 147 4.65 -4.64 -22.99
N ILE A 148 4.47 -3.33 -23.17
CA ILE A 148 4.94 -2.33 -22.19
C ILE A 148 4.16 -2.47 -20.88
N GLU A 149 2.84 -2.66 -20.93
CA GLU A 149 2.01 -2.84 -19.74
C GLU A 149 2.44 -4.10 -18.96
N ILE A 150 2.70 -5.21 -19.65
CA ILE A 150 3.21 -6.45 -19.04
C ILE A 150 4.57 -6.21 -18.38
N GLY A 151 5.52 -5.62 -19.11
CA GLY A 151 6.87 -5.37 -18.61
C GLY A 151 6.87 -4.40 -17.41
N ILE A 152 6.07 -3.35 -17.46
CA ILE A 152 5.94 -2.39 -16.37
C ILE A 152 5.24 -3.01 -15.15
N ALA A 153 4.25 -3.89 -15.34
CA ALA A 153 3.61 -4.60 -14.24
C ALA A 153 4.62 -5.48 -13.47
N ARG A 154 5.53 -6.14 -14.18
CA ARG A 154 6.61 -6.94 -13.60
C ARG A 154 7.69 -6.09 -12.93
N TYR A 155 8.07 -4.97 -13.56
CA TYR A 155 9.08 -4.04 -13.02
C TYR A 155 8.59 -3.29 -11.75
N ALA A 156 7.42 -2.65 -11.83
CA ALA A 156 6.93 -1.73 -10.80
C ALA A 156 6.12 -2.44 -9.71
N GLY A 157 5.58 -3.62 -10.01
CA GLY A 157 4.74 -4.41 -9.14
C GLY A 157 3.31 -3.88 -9.02
N ALA A 158 2.52 -4.60 -8.22
CA ALA A 158 1.06 -4.49 -8.11
C ALA A 158 0.46 -3.10 -7.79
N ASN A 159 1.23 -2.22 -7.15
CA ASN A 159 0.67 -1.02 -6.51
C ASN A 159 0.96 0.27 -7.27
N ILE A 160 1.52 0.17 -8.48
CA ILE A 160 1.92 1.32 -9.28
C ILE A 160 1.06 1.34 -10.54
N THR A 161 0.46 2.49 -10.83
CA THR A 161 -0.30 2.69 -12.07
C THR A 161 0.63 2.60 -13.27
N LEU A 162 0.11 2.21 -14.44
CA LEU A 162 0.92 2.13 -15.66
C LEU A 162 1.69 3.43 -15.93
N THR A 163 1.01 4.58 -15.81
CA THR A 163 1.62 5.91 -15.98
C THR A 163 2.79 6.14 -15.04
N ALA A 164 2.59 5.91 -13.73
CA ALA A 164 3.66 6.09 -12.74
C ALA A 164 4.80 5.09 -12.95
N GLY A 165 4.48 3.86 -13.37
CA GLY A 165 5.45 2.81 -13.67
C GLY A 165 6.33 3.17 -14.86
N ILE A 166 5.74 3.65 -15.96
CA ILE A 166 6.46 4.13 -17.14
C ILE A 166 7.34 5.32 -16.78
N GLN A 167 6.81 6.34 -16.08
CA GLN A 167 7.59 7.51 -15.69
C GLN A 167 8.79 7.13 -14.81
N LYS A 168 8.57 6.21 -13.85
CA LYS A 168 9.65 5.68 -13.01
C LYS A 168 10.68 4.91 -13.83
N PHE A 169 10.24 4.07 -14.77
CA PHE A 169 11.11 3.29 -15.66
C PHE A 169 11.95 4.20 -16.57
N VAL A 170 11.33 5.18 -17.21
CA VAL A 170 12.00 6.19 -18.05
C VAL A 170 13.05 6.92 -17.23
N LYS A 171 12.67 7.45 -16.06
CA LYS A 171 13.59 8.16 -15.17
C LYS A 171 14.78 7.30 -14.73
N GLN A 172 14.55 6.02 -14.45
CA GLN A 172 15.57 5.14 -13.91
C GLN A 172 16.51 4.58 -14.99
N TYR A 173 16.00 4.28 -16.18
CA TYR A 173 16.74 3.49 -17.17
C TYR A 173 16.92 4.14 -18.53
N LEU A 174 16.09 5.13 -18.90
CA LEU A 174 16.07 5.69 -20.25
C LEU A 174 16.55 7.14 -20.30
N SER A 175 16.52 7.85 -19.18
CA SER A 175 17.06 9.20 -19.04
C SER A 175 18.11 9.29 -17.96
N GLU A 176 19.08 10.17 -18.14
CA GLU A 176 20.04 10.59 -17.15
C GLU A 176 19.78 12.06 -16.80
N GLU A 177 20.02 12.43 -15.55
CA GLU A 177 19.88 13.81 -15.08
C GLU A 177 21.24 14.30 -14.61
N ASP A 178 21.74 15.36 -15.23
CA ASP A 178 23.03 15.92 -14.87
C ASP A 178 22.97 16.74 -13.57
N ARG A 179 24.13 17.24 -13.11
CA ARG A 179 24.21 18.07 -11.89
C ARG A 179 23.43 19.40 -12.00
N SER A 180 23.10 19.83 -13.22
CA SER A 180 22.30 21.03 -13.48
C SER A 180 20.80 20.75 -13.53
N GLY A 181 20.37 19.49 -13.36
CA GLY A 181 18.98 19.07 -13.49
C GLY A 181 18.52 18.92 -14.95
N LYS A 182 19.43 19.02 -15.92
CA LYS A 182 19.11 18.84 -17.33
C LYS A 182 19.06 17.35 -17.64
N ARG A 183 17.95 16.92 -18.23
CA ARG A 183 17.77 15.53 -18.67
C ARG A 183 18.40 15.28 -20.03
N SER A 184 19.10 14.16 -20.15
CA SER A 184 19.60 13.60 -21.39
C SER A 184 19.12 12.16 -21.56
N LEU A 185 19.22 11.61 -22.77
CA LEU A 185 19.00 10.19 -22.99
C LEU A 185 20.10 9.39 -22.30
N SER A 186 19.74 8.23 -21.76
CA SER A 186 20.71 7.26 -21.25
C SER A 186 21.59 6.72 -22.37
N ARG A 187 22.74 6.16 -22.00
CA ARG A 187 23.61 5.44 -22.94
C ARG A 187 22.86 4.36 -23.73
N HIS A 188 22.00 3.58 -23.06
CA HIS A 188 21.17 2.54 -23.70
C HIS A 188 20.31 3.11 -24.83
N CYS A 189 19.63 4.23 -24.56
CA CYS A 189 18.80 4.88 -25.55
C CYS A 189 19.62 5.37 -26.75
N ILE A 190 20.78 5.97 -26.51
CA ILE A 190 21.66 6.43 -27.59
C ILE A 190 22.08 5.26 -28.48
N GLU A 191 22.46 4.13 -27.89
CA GLU A 191 22.86 2.91 -28.63
C GLU A 191 21.68 2.36 -29.47
N VAL A 192 20.49 2.27 -28.88
CA VAL A 192 19.27 1.83 -29.61
C VAL A 192 18.93 2.80 -30.74
N CYS A 193 18.97 4.12 -30.49
CA CYS A 193 18.72 5.14 -31.50
C CYS A 193 19.68 5.01 -32.69
N ASN A 194 20.97 4.89 -32.42
CA ASN A 194 21.97 4.73 -33.48
C ASN A 194 21.74 3.45 -34.29
N ALA A 195 21.28 2.38 -33.64
CA ALA A 195 20.96 1.13 -34.32
C ALA A 195 19.69 1.25 -35.19
N VAL A 196 18.60 1.84 -34.68
CA VAL A 196 17.38 2.02 -35.48
C VAL A 196 17.56 3.05 -36.60
N GLN A 197 18.43 4.05 -36.45
CA GLN A 197 18.71 5.06 -37.48
C GLN A 197 19.15 4.44 -38.81
N GLN A 198 19.88 3.32 -38.77
CA GLN A 198 20.34 2.58 -39.95
C GLN A 198 19.17 2.05 -40.80
N TYR A 199 17.97 1.93 -40.22
CA TYR A 199 16.75 1.47 -40.88
C TYR A 199 15.81 2.62 -41.30
N GLY A 200 16.29 3.87 -41.25
CA GLY A 200 15.58 5.05 -41.75
C GLY A 200 14.76 5.82 -40.71
N PHE A 201 14.95 5.56 -39.41
CA PHE A 201 14.35 6.35 -38.33
C PHE A 201 15.16 7.64 -38.09
N ALA A 202 14.48 8.75 -37.77
CA ALA A 202 15.12 10.08 -37.72
C ALA A 202 15.98 10.29 -36.46
N CYS A 203 15.59 9.68 -35.33
CA CYS A 203 16.37 9.66 -34.09
C CYS A 203 16.76 11.05 -33.53
N LEU A 204 15.81 11.99 -33.49
CA LEU A 204 16.04 13.32 -32.90
C LEU A 204 15.96 13.25 -31.36
N TYR A 205 17.12 13.25 -30.69
CA TYR A 205 17.21 13.01 -29.24
C TYR A 205 16.37 13.95 -28.36
N GLN A 206 16.30 15.24 -28.70
CA GLN A 206 15.46 16.18 -27.94
C GLN A 206 13.97 15.87 -28.09
N SER A 207 13.54 15.51 -29.30
CA SER A 207 12.17 15.11 -29.57
C SER A 207 11.81 13.82 -28.83
N MET A 208 12.74 12.86 -28.76
CA MET A 208 12.55 11.62 -28.01
C MET A 208 12.41 11.84 -26.50
N LEU A 209 13.19 12.75 -25.90
CA LEU A 209 13.03 13.06 -24.47
C LEU A 209 11.65 13.60 -24.14
N LYS A 210 11.10 14.44 -25.02
CA LYS A 210 9.73 14.94 -24.91
C LYS A 210 8.73 13.79 -25.06
N GLU A 211 8.90 12.97 -26.09
CA GLU A 211 8.04 11.81 -26.35
C GLU A 211 8.04 10.80 -25.20
N MET A 212 9.20 10.53 -24.60
CA MET A 212 9.31 9.62 -23.44
C MET A 212 8.55 10.14 -22.21
N ALA A 213 8.42 11.45 -22.05
CA ALA A 213 7.60 12.04 -20.98
C ALA A 213 6.10 11.82 -21.23
N ASP A 214 5.67 11.89 -22.50
CA ASP A 214 4.28 11.74 -22.94
C ASP A 214 3.90 10.28 -23.27
N LEU A 215 4.87 9.36 -23.25
CA LEU A 215 4.73 7.96 -23.63
C LEU A 215 3.52 7.23 -23.01
N PRO A 216 3.14 7.43 -21.73
CA PRO A 216 1.93 6.80 -21.17
C PRO A 216 0.64 7.08 -21.96
N HIS A 217 0.56 8.27 -22.57
CA HIS A 217 -0.57 8.69 -23.39
C HIS A 217 -0.44 8.16 -24.82
N GLU A 218 0.76 8.19 -25.37
CA GLU A 218 1.05 7.79 -26.76
C GLU A 218 0.86 6.29 -26.99
N ILE A 219 1.26 5.43 -26.05
CA ILE A 219 1.11 3.96 -26.21
C ILE A 219 -0.35 3.52 -26.30
N SER A 220 -1.29 4.34 -25.79
CA SER A 220 -2.72 4.05 -25.82
C SER A 220 -3.38 4.49 -27.13
N LYS A 221 -2.68 5.23 -27.99
CA LYS A 221 -3.21 5.63 -29.30
C LYS A 221 -3.19 4.43 -30.25
N PRO A 222 -4.27 4.19 -31.01
CA PRO A 222 -4.29 3.03 -31.90
C PRO A 222 -3.43 3.29 -33.14
N LEU A 223 -2.84 2.22 -33.67
CA LEU A 223 -2.09 2.22 -34.92
C LEU A 223 -3.05 2.20 -36.11
N HIS A 224 -3.73 3.32 -36.36
CA HIS A 224 -4.96 3.34 -37.17
C HIS A 224 -4.82 3.11 -38.69
N HIS A 225 -3.62 3.04 -39.28
CA HIS A 225 -3.46 2.96 -40.75
C HIS A 225 -2.30 2.10 -41.24
N MET A 226 -1.93 1.05 -40.49
CA MET A 226 -0.75 0.25 -40.83
C MET A 226 -1.10 -0.92 -41.74
N SER A 227 -0.72 -0.81 -43.01
CA SER A 227 -0.69 -1.92 -43.97
C SER A 227 0.49 -2.84 -43.67
N VAL A 228 0.45 -3.54 -42.54
CA VAL A 228 1.46 -4.56 -42.23
C VAL A 228 1.26 -5.71 -43.19
N ALA A 229 2.27 -5.98 -44.02
CA ALA A 229 2.25 -7.07 -44.98
C ALA A 229 2.30 -8.42 -44.24
N SER A 230 1.11 -8.96 -43.95
CA SER A 230 0.69 -10.37 -43.86
C SER A 230 1.48 -11.39 -43.01
N ALA A 231 2.61 -11.07 -42.39
CA ALA A 231 3.30 -11.99 -41.48
C ALA A 231 2.68 -11.94 -40.07
N SER A 232 2.57 -13.11 -39.44
CA SER A 232 2.23 -13.19 -38.02
C SER A 232 3.39 -12.63 -37.19
N GLY A 233 3.07 -11.96 -36.09
CA GLY A 233 4.06 -11.33 -35.23
C GLY A 233 3.47 -10.20 -34.39
N TYR A 234 4.28 -9.68 -33.48
CA TYR A 234 3.92 -8.54 -32.64
C TYR A 234 4.56 -7.26 -33.16
N TYR A 235 3.74 -6.26 -33.48
CA TYR A 235 4.14 -5.04 -34.14
C TYR A 235 3.88 -3.82 -33.25
N VAL A 236 4.88 -2.96 -33.17
CA VAL A 236 4.87 -1.69 -32.41
C VAL A 236 5.47 -0.59 -33.26
N GLY A 237 5.02 0.65 -33.10
CA GLY A 237 5.66 1.76 -33.78
C GLY A 237 4.77 3.00 -33.89
N GLY A 238 4.96 3.73 -34.99
CA GLY A 238 4.31 5.02 -35.22
C GLY A 238 5.25 5.99 -35.93
N SER A 239 4.87 7.27 -35.94
CA SER A 239 5.74 8.33 -36.44
C SER A 239 6.90 8.60 -35.49
N SER A 240 8.06 8.95 -36.03
CA SER A 240 9.16 9.49 -35.22
C SER A 240 8.68 10.72 -34.46
N PRO A 241 8.97 10.84 -33.14
CA PRO A 241 9.93 10.06 -32.35
C PRO A 241 9.35 8.89 -31.53
N LEU A 242 8.07 8.54 -31.72
CA LEU A 242 7.38 7.52 -30.93
C LEU A 242 7.98 6.13 -31.15
N ALA A 243 8.21 5.74 -32.40
CA ALA A 243 8.76 4.42 -32.73
C ALA A 243 10.13 4.20 -32.04
N GLU A 244 11.02 5.20 -32.09
CA GLU A 244 12.32 5.15 -31.43
C GLU A 244 12.20 5.05 -29.91
N SER A 245 11.23 5.77 -29.33
CA SER A 245 10.95 5.73 -27.88
C SER A 245 10.44 4.36 -27.44
N LEU A 246 9.54 3.75 -28.23
CA LEU A 246 9.07 2.38 -28.02
C LEU A 246 10.21 1.38 -28.11
N ALA A 247 11.09 1.53 -29.11
CA ALA A 247 12.25 0.66 -29.26
C ALA A 247 13.17 0.71 -28.03
N CYS A 248 13.44 1.91 -27.51
CA CYS A 248 14.23 2.08 -26.29
C CYS A 248 13.61 1.36 -25.08
N VAL A 249 12.30 1.52 -24.89
CA VAL A 249 11.57 0.94 -23.75
C VAL A 249 11.55 -0.59 -23.84
N LEU A 250 11.18 -1.12 -25.00
CA LEU A 250 11.01 -2.56 -25.20
C LEU A 250 12.34 -3.29 -25.17
N THR A 251 13.38 -2.77 -25.82
CA THR A 251 14.74 -3.35 -25.72
C THR A 251 15.24 -3.35 -24.28
N LYS A 252 14.97 -2.29 -23.52
CA LYS A 252 15.36 -2.23 -22.12
C LYS A 252 14.59 -3.24 -21.28
N LEU A 253 13.28 -3.36 -21.46
CA LEU A 253 12.44 -4.35 -20.78
C LEU A 253 12.88 -5.79 -21.11
N GLN A 254 13.23 -6.08 -22.36
CA GLN A 254 13.80 -7.37 -22.76
C GLN A 254 15.14 -7.63 -22.07
N SER A 255 16.06 -6.65 -22.07
CA SER A 255 17.38 -6.79 -21.44
C SER A 255 17.33 -7.04 -19.93
N LEU A 256 16.26 -6.57 -19.29
CA LEU A 256 16.00 -6.75 -17.85
C LEU A 256 15.19 -8.03 -17.55
N GLY A 257 14.78 -8.79 -18.57
CA GLY A 257 13.94 -9.98 -18.42
C GLY A 257 12.52 -9.67 -17.92
N HIS A 258 12.03 -8.45 -18.14
CA HIS A 258 10.67 -8.07 -17.77
C HIS A 258 9.65 -8.44 -18.84
N ILE A 259 10.08 -8.66 -20.08
CA ILE A 259 9.28 -9.25 -21.15
C ILE A 259 10.09 -10.32 -21.85
N THR A 260 9.40 -11.28 -22.46
CA THR A 260 10.02 -12.43 -23.13
C THR A 260 10.82 -12.02 -24.37
N ASN A 261 11.73 -12.91 -24.76
CA ASN A 261 12.45 -12.87 -26.03
C ASN A 261 11.94 -13.93 -27.02
N GLU A 262 10.91 -14.69 -26.66
CA GLU A 262 10.37 -15.79 -27.49
C GLU A 262 9.75 -15.33 -28.80
N VAL A 263 9.25 -14.10 -28.86
CA VAL A 263 8.65 -13.54 -30.09
C VAL A 263 9.41 -12.27 -30.48
N PRO A 264 9.85 -12.15 -31.75
CA PRO A 264 10.42 -10.91 -32.24
C PRO A 264 9.37 -9.78 -32.23
N ILE A 265 9.75 -8.62 -31.71
CA ILE A 265 8.89 -7.43 -31.76
C ILE A 265 9.30 -6.61 -32.98
N HIS A 266 8.43 -6.49 -33.97
CA HIS A 266 8.72 -5.76 -35.19
C HIS A 266 8.41 -4.27 -35.02
N LEU A 267 9.39 -3.42 -35.32
CA LEU A 267 9.24 -1.98 -35.29
C LEU A 267 8.75 -1.46 -36.64
N VAL A 268 7.63 -0.75 -36.63
CA VAL A 268 6.98 -0.18 -37.83
C VAL A 268 7.11 1.34 -37.87
N ASP A 269 7.34 1.88 -39.07
CA ASP A 269 7.44 3.33 -39.29
C ASP A 269 6.08 3.99 -39.52
N ALA A 270 6.06 5.31 -39.73
CA ALA A 270 4.83 6.07 -40.04
C ALA A 270 4.07 5.55 -41.27
N SER A 271 4.74 4.86 -42.19
CA SER A 271 4.14 4.30 -43.41
C SER A 271 3.48 2.93 -43.19
N GLY A 272 3.58 2.36 -41.99
CA GLY A 272 3.06 1.02 -41.69
C GLY A 272 4.01 -0.11 -42.09
N LYS A 273 5.21 0.20 -42.57
CA LYS A 273 6.19 -0.82 -42.98
C LYS A 273 7.05 -1.21 -41.80
N ALA A 274 7.20 -2.51 -41.59
CA ALA A 274 8.16 -3.04 -40.64
C ALA A 274 9.57 -2.76 -41.16
N LYS A 275 10.44 -2.23 -40.30
CA LYS A 275 11.81 -1.82 -40.65
C LYS A 275 12.89 -2.67 -40.01
N CYS A 276 12.68 -3.06 -38.76
CA CYS A 276 13.61 -3.87 -37.99
C CYS A 276 12.84 -4.68 -36.93
N SER A 277 13.54 -5.60 -36.27
CA SER A 277 13.01 -6.42 -35.18
C SER A 277 13.80 -6.17 -33.90
N LEU A 278 13.11 -6.21 -32.76
CA LEU A 278 13.69 -6.10 -31.42
C LEU A 278 13.70 -7.51 -30.80
N VAL A 279 14.90 -8.04 -30.62
CA VAL A 279 15.13 -9.41 -30.14
C VAL A 279 16.22 -9.37 -29.08
N GLU A 280 15.95 -9.93 -27.91
CA GLU A 280 16.92 -10.01 -26.80
C GLU A 280 17.53 -8.65 -26.44
N GLY A 281 16.74 -7.58 -26.51
CA GLY A 281 17.20 -6.23 -26.20
C GLY A 281 18.08 -5.60 -27.28
N LYS A 282 18.16 -6.19 -28.48
CA LYS A 282 18.93 -5.70 -29.64
C LYS A 282 18.03 -5.35 -30.81
N VAL A 283 18.52 -4.46 -31.66
CA VAL A 283 17.88 -4.09 -32.94
C VAL A 283 18.52 -4.92 -34.05
N LEU A 284 17.71 -5.70 -34.76
CA LEU A 284 18.13 -6.61 -35.82
C LEU A 284 17.36 -6.34 -37.11
N PRO A 285 17.91 -6.71 -38.29
CA PRO A 285 17.13 -6.69 -39.52
C PRO A 285 15.94 -7.66 -39.43
N ILE A 286 14.91 -7.42 -40.23
CA ILE A 286 13.80 -8.38 -40.37
C ILE A 286 14.33 -9.60 -41.11
N ALA A 287 14.21 -10.78 -40.49
CA ALA A 287 14.49 -12.03 -41.17
C ALA A 287 13.42 -12.24 -42.26
N ASN A 288 13.86 -12.26 -43.51
CA ASN A 288 13.00 -12.61 -44.65
C ASN A 288 12.69 -14.10 -44.67
#